data_AF-A0A4Q7YVD2-F1
#
_entry.id   AF-A0A4Q7YVD2-F1
#
_cell.length_a   1.000
_cell.length_b   1.000
_cell.length_c   1.000
_cell.angle_alpha   90.00
_cell.angle_beta   90.00
_cell.angle_gamma   90.00
#
_symmetry.space_group_name_H-M   'P 1'
#
loop_
_entity.id
_entity.type
_entity.pdbx_description
1 polymer ?
#
loop_
_entity_poly.entity_id
_entity_poly.type
_entity_poly.pdbx_seq_one_letter_code
_entity_poly.pdbx_strand_id
1 'polypeptide(L)'
;MKRHPALLSLSLAFLPSLLFAAAPKTHTVALGAARRVSYTQPDATPEAQIDQTSAIKVRPLILDGRQKDWTTGNTHEITDRTFAIRRALRVNDALPSDASPRWIWQPGPWITVDRVTGHITALHLPDFDPLVSDAVWFRDYAAYCGTATTAKGASLYVIVAQLGARRPVVQKLLGKWPQPNRATPVCQPAKWDRLPLRVAIQPTGGESTTYDVVGTSSIVEEGDNDDGN
;
A
#
# COMPACT_ATOMS: atom_id res chain seq x y z
N MET A 1 -30.45 -22.35 -79.24
CA MET A 1 -30.63 -21.60 -77.98
C MET A 1 -29.69 -22.16 -76.93
N LYS A 2 -28.67 -21.42 -76.49
CA LYS A 2 -27.96 -21.62 -75.20
C LYS A 2 -27.37 -20.26 -74.82
N ARG A 3 -28.01 -19.56 -73.88
CA ARG A 3 -27.56 -18.28 -73.33
C ARG A 3 -26.67 -18.59 -72.12
N HIS A 4 -25.44 -18.07 -72.10
CA HIS A 4 -24.57 -18.11 -70.92
C HIS A 4 -24.95 -16.97 -69.96
N PRO A 5 -25.01 -17.22 -68.63
CA PRO A 5 -25.25 -16.15 -67.66
C PRO A 5 -23.93 -15.38 -67.43
N ALA A 6 -23.98 -14.07 -67.55
CA ALA A 6 -22.91 -13.19 -67.12
C ALA A 6 -22.93 -13.11 -65.59
N LEU A 7 -21.92 -13.68 -64.94
CA LEU A 7 -21.65 -13.48 -63.52
C LEU A 7 -21.06 -12.08 -63.33
N LEU A 8 -21.87 -11.17 -62.77
CA LEU A 8 -21.43 -9.86 -62.32
C LEU A 8 -20.70 -10.04 -60.97
N SER A 9 -19.38 -10.01 -60.98
CA SER A 9 -18.57 -9.98 -59.75
C SER A 9 -18.66 -8.60 -59.12
N LEU A 10 -19.42 -8.48 -58.03
CA LEU A 10 -19.50 -7.28 -57.20
C LEU A 10 -18.27 -7.24 -56.26
N SER A 11 -17.20 -6.58 -56.69
CA SER A 11 -16.01 -6.33 -55.87
C SER A 11 -16.33 -5.31 -54.77
N LEU A 12 -16.58 -5.82 -53.55
CA LEU A 12 -16.73 -5.03 -52.33
C LEU A 12 -15.35 -4.47 -51.92
N ALA A 13 -15.11 -3.19 -52.21
CA ALA A 13 -13.90 -2.50 -51.79
C ALA A 13 -13.90 -2.35 -50.25
N PHE A 14 -13.14 -3.19 -49.55
CA PHE A 14 -12.79 -2.99 -48.15
C PHE A 14 -11.88 -1.75 -48.06
N LEU A 15 -12.46 -0.59 -47.74
CA LEU A 15 -11.65 0.56 -47.30
C LEU A 15 -11.01 0.21 -45.96
N PRO A 16 -9.67 0.29 -45.82
CA PRO A 16 -9.03 0.11 -44.53
C PRO A 16 -9.47 1.26 -43.62
N SER A 17 -10.22 0.94 -42.57
CA SER A 17 -10.53 1.89 -41.50
C SER A 17 -9.21 2.25 -40.82
N LEU A 18 -8.64 3.40 -41.18
CA LEU A 18 -7.51 3.97 -40.48
C LEU A 18 -7.95 4.28 -39.04
N LEU A 19 -7.61 3.39 -38.12
CA LEU A 19 -7.73 3.62 -36.69
C LEU A 19 -6.75 4.73 -36.32
N PHE A 20 -7.21 5.98 -36.36
CA PHE A 20 -6.48 7.10 -35.79
C PHE A 20 -6.45 6.91 -34.27
N ALA A 21 -5.31 6.44 -33.74
CA ALA A 21 -5.04 6.44 -32.32
C ALA A 21 -5.02 7.89 -31.83
N ALA A 22 -5.93 8.23 -30.91
CA ALA A 22 -5.91 9.54 -30.25
C ALA A 22 -4.56 9.73 -29.56
N ALA A 23 -3.97 10.93 -29.69
CA ALA A 23 -2.72 11.27 -29.03
C ALA A 23 -2.86 11.03 -27.50
N PRO A 24 -1.85 10.43 -26.84
CA PRO A 24 -1.92 10.15 -25.42
C PRO A 24 -2.09 11.46 -24.66
N LYS A 25 -3.17 11.56 -23.86
CA LYS A 25 -3.39 12.71 -22.98
C LYS A 25 -2.27 12.73 -21.94
N THR A 26 -1.53 13.83 -21.89
CA THR A 26 -0.52 14.03 -20.86
C THR A 26 -1.23 14.39 -19.57
N HIS A 27 -1.09 13.54 -18.56
CA HIS A 27 -1.65 13.78 -17.25
C HIS A 27 -0.68 14.59 -16.38
N THR A 28 -1.22 15.46 -15.53
CA THR A 28 -0.44 16.20 -14.54
C THR A 28 -0.82 15.73 -13.13
N VAL A 29 0.14 15.14 -12.42
CA VAL A 29 0.00 14.70 -11.03
C VAL A 29 0.72 15.67 -10.10
N ALA A 30 0.03 16.17 -9.08
CA ALA A 30 0.61 17.04 -8.06
C ALA A 30 0.09 16.70 -6.65
N LEU A 31 0.90 17.02 -5.64
CA LEU A 31 0.47 17.03 -4.24
C LEU A 31 0.26 18.48 -3.81
N GLY A 32 -0.91 18.79 -3.27
CA GLY A 32 -1.21 20.12 -2.77
C GLY A 32 -0.56 20.43 -1.43
N ALA A 33 -0.90 21.60 -0.88
CA ALA A 33 -0.42 22.04 0.41
C ALA A 33 -0.83 21.07 1.53
N ALA A 34 0.11 20.78 2.43
CA ALA A 34 -0.15 19.95 3.59
C ALA A 34 -0.76 20.76 4.73
N ARG A 35 -1.73 20.16 5.43
CA ARG A 35 -2.30 20.68 6.67
C ARG A 35 -2.26 19.63 7.78
N ARG A 36 -2.14 20.07 9.02
CA ARG A 36 -2.28 19.20 10.19
C ARG A 36 -3.75 19.01 10.53
N VAL A 37 -4.14 17.76 10.81
CA VAL A 37 -5.48 17.40 11.28
C VAL A 37 -5.35 16.44 12.46
N SER A 38 -6.31 16.50 13.38
CA SER A 38 -6.37 15.61 14.52
C SER A 38 -6.74 14.19 14.08
N TYR A 39 -6.07 13.20 14.66
CA TYR A 39 -6.36 11.78 14.52
C TYR A 39 -6.40 11.16 15.91
N THR A 40 -7.54 10.56 16.25
CA THR A 40 -7.72 9.77 17.46
C THR A 40 -7.63 8.31 17.08
N GLN A 41 -6.78 7.56 17.77
CA GLN A 41 -6.63 6.12 17.53
C GLN A 41 -7.91 5.37 17.94
N PRO A 42 -8.31 4.31 17.23
CA PRO A 42 -9.56 3.60 17.52
C PRO A 42 -9.65 2.99 18.92
N ASP A 43 -8.50 2.70 19.53
CA ASP A 43 -8.37 2.13 20.87
C ASP A 43 -8.14 3.17 21.97
N ALA A 44 -8.19 4.46 21.63
CA ALA A 44 -8.11 5.52 22.62
C ALA A 44 -9.33 5.47 23.55
N THR A 45 -9.10 5.27 24.86
CA THR A 45 -10.17 5.38 25.86
C THR A 45 -10.59 6.85 26.04
N PRO A 46 -11.81 7.13 26.53
CA PRO A 46 -12.27 8.51 26.77
C PRO A 46 -11.31 9.33 27.65
N GLU A 47 -10.61 8.69 28.58
CA GLU A 47 -9.62 9.30 29.47
C GLU A 47 -8.28 9.56 28.76
N ALA A 48 -7.95 8.78 27.72
CA ALA A 48 -6.73 8.90 26.93
C ALA A 48 -6.88 9.80 25.69
N GLN A 49 -8.09 10.29 25.38
CA GLN A 49 -8.38 11.12 24.21
C GLN A 49 -7.54 12.41 24.13
N ILE A 50 -7.09 12.96 25.25
CA ILE A 50 -6.32 14.21 25.28
C ILE A 50 -4.84 13.97 24.92
N ASP A 51 -4.25 12.86 25.36
CA ASP A 51 -2.84 12.55 25.14
C ASP A 51 -2.57 11.68 23.88
N GLN A 52 -3.58 10.95 23.38
CA GLN A 52 -3.44 10.06 22.21
C GLN A 52 -3.96 10.66 20.89
N THR A 53 -4.40 11.92 20.90
CA THR A 53 -4.72 12.64 19.65
C THR A 53 -3.44 13.05 18.93
N SER A 54 -2.96 12.18 18.04
CA SER A 54 -1.81 12.48 17.19
C SER A 54 -2.24 13.35 16.00
N ALA A 55 -1.39 14.31 15.60
CA ALA A 55 -1.65 15.12 14.42
C ALA A 55 -1.09 14.44 13.16
N ILE A 56 -1.93 14.16 12.17
CA ILE A 56 -1.47 13.68 10.86
C ILE A 56 -1.42 14.83 9.85
N LYS A 57 -0.42 14.81 8.97
CA LYS A 57 -0.28 15.80 7.88
C LYS A 57 -0.98 15.28 6.64
N VAL A 58 -2.11 15.90 6.28
CA VAL A 58 -2.89 15.53 5.09
C VAL A 58 -2.71 16.53 3.96
N ARG A 59 -2.66 16.05 2.72
CA ARG A 59 -2.61 16.88 1.51
C ARG A 59 -3.42 16.26 0.38
N PRO A 60 -4.03 17.07 -0.49
CA PRO A 60 -4.78 16.54 -1.63
C PRO A 60 -3.82 15.99 -2.68
N LEU A 61 -4.17 14.84 -3.24
CA LEU A 61 -3.60 14.33 -4.49
C LEU A 61 -4.42 14.90 -5.65
N ILE A 62 -3.77 15.66 -6.52
CA ILE A 62 -4.39 16.40 -7.61
C ILE A 62 -3.97 15.73 -8.93
N LEU A 63 -4.96 15.39 -9.76
CA LEU A 63 -4.79 14.89 -11.12
C LEU A 63 -5.54 15.83 -12.07
N ASP A 64 -4.81 16.42 -13.03
CA ASP A 64 -5.35 17.35 -14.03
C ASP A 64 -6.17 18.49 -13.40
N GLY A 65 -5.62 19.08 -12.33
CA GLY A 65 -6.25 20.17 -11.58
C GLY A 65 -7.40 19.74 -10.67
N ARG A 66 -7.76 18.45 -10.61
CA ARG A 66 -8.85 17.94 -9.77
C ARG A 66 -8.31 17.13 -8.61
N GLN A 67 -8.80 17.40 -7.40
CA GLN A 67 -8.53 16.54 -6.26
C GLN A 67 -9.14 15.15 -6.50
N LYS A 68 -8.30 14.10 -6.44
CA LYS A 68 -8.72 12.70 -6.57
C LYS A 68 -8.71 11.96 -5.25
N ASP A 69 -7.81 12.34 -4.36
CA ASP A 69 -7.61 11.64 -3.10
C ASP A 69 -7.05 12.56 -2.02
N TRP A 70 -7.01 12.07 -0.80
CA TRP A 70 -6.21 12.66 0.28
C TRP A 70 -5.06 11.73 0.62
N THR A 71 -3.90 12.30 0.94
CA THR A 71 -2.67 11.54 1.22
C THR A 71 -1.99 12.05 2.47
N THR A 72 -1.15 11.21 3.06
CA THR A 72 -0.32 11.51 4.24
C THR A 72 1.07 10.90 4.07
N GLY A 73 2.02 11.33 4.90
CA GLY A 73 3.41 10.86 4.84
C GLY A 73 4.14 11.31 3.58
N ASN A 74 5.35 10.80 3.36
CA ASN A 74 6.18 11.13 2.20
C ASN A 74 5.85 10.26 0.99
N THR A 75 6.19 10.73 -0.21
CA THR A 75 6.21 9.89 -1.41
C THR A 75 7.42 8.98 -1.39
N HIS A 76 7.26 7.77 -1.90
CA HIS A 76 8.35 6.86 -2.20
C HIS A 76 8.38 6.62 -3.71
N GLU A 77 9.41 7.12 -4.40
CA GLU A 77 9.57 6.88 -5.83
C GLU A 77 10.01 5.42 -6.04
N ILE A 78 9.18 4.64 -6.74
CA ILE A 78 9.50 3.25 -7.12
C ILE A 78 10.26 3.28 -8.44
N THR A 79 9.79 4.09 -9.37
CA THR A 79 10.44 4.44 -10.64
C THR A 79 10.36 5.95 -10.84
N ASP A 80 10.95 6.46 -11.92
CA ASP A 80 10.77 7.84 -12.39
C ASP A 80 9.29 8.19 -12.70
N ARG A 81 8.51 7.18 -13.07
CA ARG A 81 7.10 7.31 -13.47
C ARG A 81 6.11 7.03 -12.35
N THR A 82 6.45 6.16 -11.40
CA THR A 82 5.51 5.64 -10.40
C THR A 82 6.03 5.83 -9.00
N PHE A 83 5.19 6.37 -8.12
CA PHE A 83 5.48 6.49 -6.69
C PHE A 83 4.39 5.86 -5.84
N ALA A 84 4.77 5.39 -4.65
CA ALA A 84 3.86 4.99 -3.60
C ALA A 84 3.65 6.15 -2.62
N ILE A 85 2.43 6.29 -2.12
CA ILE A 85 2.10 7.22 -1.03
C ILE A 85 0.96 6.63 -0.18
N ARG A 86 0.92 6.99 1.10
CA ARG A 86 -0.16 6.55 2.00
C ARG A 86 -1.41 7.41 1.78
N ARG A 87 -2.56 6.76 1.63
CA ARG A 87 -3.85 7.44 1.59
C ARG A 87 -4.17 8.02 2.97
N ALA A 88 -4.87 9.15 3.01
CA ALA A 88 -5.51 9.66 4.21
C ALA A 88 -7.02 9.58 4.00
N LEU A 89 -7.74 8.99 4.93
CA LEU A 89 -9.18 8.77 4.81
C LEU A 89 -9.92 9.75 5.71
N ARG A 90 -10.99 10.32 5.17
CA ARG A 90 -11.99 11.06 5.96
C ARG A 90 -13.22 10.18 6.09
N VAL A 91 -13.44 9.63 7.27
CA VAL A 91 -14.44 8.57 7.52
C VAL A 91 -15.53 9.12 8.42
N ASN A 92 -16.78 8.71 8.17
CA ASN A 92 -17.89 8.97 9.07
C ASN A 92 -17.88 7.91 10.18
N ASP A 93 -17.57 8.36 11.39
CA ASP A 93 -17.47 7.60 12.64
C ASP A 93 -18.71 7.81 13.53
N ALA A 94 -19.83 8.25 12.94
CA ALA A 94 -21.09 8.34 13.66
C ALA A 94 -21.66 6.94 13.93
N LEU A 95 -22.08 6.70 15.17
CA LEU A 95 -22.87 5.53 15.52
C LEU A 95 -24.27 5.62 14.89
N PRO A 96 -24.95 4.49 14.66
CA PRO A 96 -26.32 4.51 14.09
C PRO A 96 -27.33 5.34 14.89
N SER A 97 -27.09 5.56 16.19
CA SER A 97 -27.91 6.38 17.08
C SER A 97 -27.59 7.87 17.07
N ASP A 98 -26.48 8.28 16.45
CA ASP A 98 -26.05 9.67 16.46
C ASP A 98 -26.92 10.53 15.54
N ALA A 99 -27.34 11.70 16.02
CA ALA A 99 -28.20 12.61 15.27
C ALA A 99 -27.48 13.31 14.10
N SER A 100 -26.15 13.26 14.05
CA SER A 100 -25.34 13.97 13.05
C SER A 100 -24.07 13.20 12.69
N PRO A 101 -23.57 13.31 11.44
CA PRO A 101 -22.34 12.63 11.03
C PRO A 101 -21.12 13.17 11.77
N ARG A 102 -20.22 12.27 12.17
CA ARG A 102 -18.96 12.59 12.85
C ARG A 102 -17.81 12.25 11.91
N TRP A 103 -17.15 13.26 11.36
CA TRP A 103 -16.04 13.03 10.42
C TRP A 103 -14.70 13.01 11.12
N ILE A 104 -13.97 11.90 11.01
CA ILE A 104 -12.60 11.76 11.52
C ILE A 104 -11.62 11.59 10.36
N TRP A 105 -10.36 11.96 10.61
CA TRP A 105 -9.26 11.66 9.71
C TRP A 105 -8.47 10.47 10.24
N GLN A 106 -8.11 9.53 9.37
CA GLN A 106 -7.24 8.42 9.75
C GLN A 106 -6.27 8.04 8.61
N PRO A 107 -5.12 7.43 8.92
CA PRO A 107 -4.27 6.85 7.90
C PRO A 107 -4.99 5.71 7.16
N GLY A 108 -4.80 5.63 5.86
CA GLY A 108 -5.39 4.63 4.97
C GLY A 108 -4.35 3.68 4.38
N PRO A 109 -4.77 2.78 3.48
CA PRO A 109 -3.87 1.89 2.77
C PRO A 109 -2.93 2.68 1.84
N TRP A 110 -1.88 2.00 1.38
CA TRP A 110 -0.98 2.54 0.38
C TRP A 110 -1.63 2.56 -1.01
N ILE A 111 -1.23 3.53 -1.81
CA ILE A 111 -1.60 3.64 -3.22
C ILE A 111 -0.33 3.82 -4.06
N THR A 112 -0.37 3.38 -5.31
CA THR A 112 0.58 3.79 -6.35
C THR A 112 -0.06 4.82 -7.25
N VAL A 113 0.75 5.75 -7.74
CA VAL A 113 0.33 6.77 -8.69
C VAL A 113 1.30 6.75 -9.87
N ASP A 114 0.77 6.51 -11.07
CA ASP A 114 1.50 6.65 -12.32
C ASP A 114 1.35 8.09 -12.82
N ARG A 115 2.48 8.82 -12.90
CA ARG A 115 2.52 10.22 -13.29
C ARG A 115 2.13 10.46 -14.75
N VAL A 116 2.33 9.47 -15.63
CA VAL A 116 2.09 9.61 -17.08
C VAL A 116 0.64 9.32 -17.43
N THR A 117 0.06 8.27 -16.86
CA THR A 117 -1.34 7.88 -17.13
C THR A 117 -2.34 8.48 -16.15
N GLY A 118 -1.86 9.02 -15.03
CA GLY A 118 -2.73 9.44 -13.94
C GLY A 118 -3.42 8.29 -13.21
N HIS A 119 -3.05 7.03 -13.48
CA HIS A 119 -3.65 5.89 -12.80
C HIS A 119 -3.27 5.88 -11.32
N ILE A 120 -4.29 5.82 -10.47
CA ILE A 120 -4.17 5.66 -9.02
C ILE A 120 -4.65 4.26 -8.68
N THR A 121 -3.76 3.43 -8.15
CA THR A 121 -4.03 2.02 -7.86
C THR A 121 -3.87 1.76 -6.37
N ALA A 122 -4.89 1.15 -5.75
CA ALA A 122 -4.77 0.68 -4.37
C ALA A 122 -3.71 -0.44 -4.30
N LEU A 123 -2.77 -0.32 -3.36
CA LEU A 123 -1.78 -1.35 -3.11
C LEU A 123 -2.32 -2.36 -2.11
N HIS A 124 -2.32 -3.63 -2.50
CA HIS A 124 -2.60 -4.73 -1.60
C HIS A 124 -1.30 -5.23 -0.96
N LEU A 125 -0.99 -4.70 0.22
CA LEU A 125 0.12 -5.18 1.03
C LEU A 125 -0.38 -6.30 1.96
N PRO A 126 0.24 -7.51 1.94
CA PRO A 126 -0.19 -8.64 2.78
C PRO A 126 -0.30 -8.28 4.27
N ASP A 127 -1.43 -8.59 4.89
CA ASP A 127 -1.69 -8.38 6.33
C ASP A 127 -1.41 -6.94 6.82
N PHE A 128 -1.37 -5.94 5.93
CA PHE A 128 -1.12 -4.56 6.30
C PHE A 128 -2.39 -3.95 6.92
N ASP A 129 -2.30 -3.53 8.18
CA ASP A 129 -3.33 -2.77 8.86
C ASP A 129 -2.94 -1.28 8.91
N PRO A 130 -3.66 -0.38 8.23
CA PRO A 130 -3.37 1.04 8.21
C PRO A 130 -3.40 1.77 9.56
N LEU A 131 -3.91 1.17 10.62
CA LEU A 131 -4.03 1.84 11.92
C LEU A 131 -2.84 1.51 12.84
N VAL A 132 -2.20 0.36 12.62
CA VAL A 132 -1.11 -0.13 13.48
C VAL A 132 0.21 -0.42 12.74
N SER A 133 0.14 -0.56 11.41
CA SER A 133 1.28 -0.81 10.54
C SER A 133 1.81 0.50 9.94
N ASP A 134 3.13 0.60 9.81
CA ASP A 134 3.78 1.65 9.04
C ASP A 134 4.85 1.03 8.14
N ALA A 135 4.81 1.35 6.85
CA ALA A 135 5.67 0.73 5.85
C ALA A 135 6.85 1.63 5.52
N VAL A 136 8.05 1.05 5.61
CA VAL A 136 9.29 1.69 5.15
C VAL A 136 9.70 1.04 3.83
N TRP A 137 9.88 1.88 2.83
CA TRP A 137 10.08 1.45 1.46
C TRP A 137 11.55 1.48 1.03
N PHE A 138 11.91 0.55 0.15
CA PHE A 138 13.15 0.56 -0.61
C PHE A 138 12.91 -0.09 -1.97
N ARG A 139 13.17 0.64 -3.07
CA ARG A 139 12.84 0.19 -4.44
C ARG A 139 11.36 -0.22 -4.54
N ASP A 140 11.07 -1.45 -4.91
CA ASP A 140 9.76 -2.08 -4.99
C ASP A 140 9.41 -2.92 -3.75
N TYR A 141 10.20 -2.82 -2.68
CA TYR A 141 9.97 -3.51 -1.41
C TYR A 141 9.36 -2.59 -0.35
N ALA A 142 8.46 -3.15 0.45
CA ALA A 142 7.88 -2.53 1.64
C ALA A 142 8.10 -3.43 2.85
N ALA A 143 8.73 -2.91 3.89
CA ALA A 143 8.95 -3.58 5.16
C ALA A 143 8.06 -2.97 6.25
N TYR A 144 7.32 -3.82 6.97
CA TYR A 144 6.41 -3.43 8.04
C TYR A 144 6.09 -4.61 8.95
N CYS A 145 5.38 -4.34 10.04
CA CYS A 145 4.71 -5.37 10.80
C CYS A 145 3.23 -5.37 10.46
N GLY A 146 2.71 -6.56 10.15
CA GLY A 146 1.32 -6.77 9.75
C GLY A 146 0.58 -7.70 10.70
N THR A 147 -0.75 -7.67 10.64
CA THR A 147 -1.63 -8.45 11.50
C THR A 147 -2.49 -9.36 10.64
N ALA A 148 -2.43 -10.67 10.89
CA ALA A 148 -3.26 -11.64 10.19
C ALA A 148 -4.26 -12.28 11.16
N THR A 149 -5.52 -12.34 10.78
CA THR A 149 -6.58 -12.99 11.55
C THR A 149 -6.95 -14.31 10.91
N THR A 150 -6.81 -15.40 11.65
CA THR A 150 -7.17 -16.76 11.20
C THR A 150 -8.17 -17.40 12.15
N ALA A 151 -8.71 -18.57 11.81
CA ALA A 151 -9.58 -19.35 12.70
C ALA A 151 -8.89 -19.74 14.03
N LYS A 152 -7.56 -19.78 14.07
CA LYS A 152 -6.77 -20.09 15.28
C LYS A 152 -6.51 -18.85 16.16
N GLY A 153 -6.97 -17.67 15.72
CA GLY A 153 -6.72 -16.38 16.36
C GLY A 153 -5.96 -15.42 15.45
N ALA A 154 -5.75 -14.21 15.96
CA ALA A 154 -4.97 -13.17 15.29
C ALA A 154 -3.50 -13.20 15.74
N SER A 155 -2.61 -12.88 14.82
CA SER A 155 -1.16 -12.95 15.00
C SER A 155 -0.47 -11.76 14.36
N LEU A 156 0.65 -11.36 14.95
CA LEU A 156 1.52 -10.29 14.49
C LEU A 156 2.69 -10.90 13.70
N TYR A 157 3.03 -10.30 12.57
CA TYR A 157 4.09 -10.77 11.70
C TYR A 157 5.05 -9.63 11.32
N VAL A 158 6.32 -9.96 11.15
CA VAL A 158 7.22 -9.18 10.29
C VAL A 158 6.93 -9.52 8.85
N ILE A 159 6.77 -8.50 8.01
CA ILE A 159 6.48 -8.67 6.58
C ILE A 159 7.42 -7.81 5.74
N VAL A 160 8.01 -8.44 4.74
CA VAL A 160 8.66 -7.76 3.62
C VAL A 160 7.91 -8.13 2.35
N ALA A 161 7.14 -7.19 1.83
CA ALA A 161 6.39 -7.35 0.60
C ALA A 161 7.20 -6.82 -0.58
N GLN A 162 7.13 -7.50 -1.73
CA GLN A 162 7.60 -6.99 -3.00
C GLN A 162 6.39 -6.67 -3.89
N LEU A 163 6.37 -5.51 -4.52
CA LEU A 163 5.28 -5.14 -5.42
C LEU A 163 5.20 -6.10 -6.61
N GLY A 164 3.97 -6.54 -6.93
CA GLY A 164 3.72 -7.52 -7.99
C GLY A 164 3.98 -8.98 -7.61
N ALA A 165 4.61 -9.25 -6.46
CA ALA A 165 4.77 -10.61 -5.97
C ALA A 165 3.45 -11.13 -5.35
N ARG A 166 3.17 -12.41 -5.57
CA ARG A 166 1.96 -13.05 -5.02
C ARG A 166 2.04 -13.29 -3.50
N ARG A 167 3.26 -13.45 -2.97
CA ARG A 167 3.54 -13.71 -1.56
C ARG A 167 4.60 -12.73 -1.06
N PRO A 168 4.60 -12.39 0.23
CA PRO A 168 5.70 -11.63 0.81
C PRO A 168 7.01 -12.42 0.71
N VAL A 169 8.12 -11.69 0.57
CA VAL A 169 9.49 -12.25 0.54
C VAL A 169 9.89 -12.72 1.92
N VAL A 170 9.46 -12.00 2.96
CA VAL A 170 9.62 -12.38 4.36
C VAL A 170 8.27 -12.32 5.03
N GLN A 171 7.90 -13.40 5.73
CA GLN A 171 6.77 -13.43 6.66
C GLN A 171 7.18 -14.25 7.88
N LYS A 172 7.36 -13.59 9.03
CA LYS A 172 7.81 -14.24 10.27
C LYS A 172 6.91 -13.88 11.43
N LEU A 173 6.43 -14.89 12.14
CA LEU A 173 5.54 -14.72 13.29
C LEU A 173 6.31 -14.05 14.44
N LEU A 174 5.76 -12.95 14.95
CA LEU A 174 6.25 -12.27 16.16
C LEU A 174 5.48 -12.69 17.41
N GLY A 175 4.22 -13.08 17.27
CA GLY A 175 3.41 -13.54 18.39
C GLY A 175 1.91 -13.33 18.18
N LYS A 176 1.16 -13.41 19.28
CA LYS A 176 -0.30 -13.21 19.29
C LYS A 176 -0.65 -11.74 19.11
N TRP A 177 -1.78 -11.49 18.46
CA TRP A 177 -2.38 -10.17 18.28
C TRP A 177 -3.82 -10.17 18.81
N PRO A 178 -4.32 -9.12 19.48
CA PRO A 178 -3.62 -7.88 19.88
C PRO A 178 -2.65 -8.10 21.05
N GLN A 179 -1.63 -7.23 21.13
CA GLN A 179 -0.71 -7.19 22.27
C GLN A 179 -1.20 -6.19 23.32
N PRO A 180 -1.04 -6.46 24.64
CA PRO A 180 -1.36 -5.50 25.70
C PRO A 180 -0.39 -4.31 25.64
N ASN A 181 -0.90 -3.08 25.89
CA ASN A 181 -0.11 -1.83 25.88
C ASN A 181 0.71 -1.63 24.59
N ARG A 182 0.13 -1.94 23.43
CA ARG A 182 0.79 -1.76 22.13
C ARG A 182 1.16 -0.30 21.89
N ALA A 183 2.37 -0.08 21.37
CA ALA A 183 2.71 1.18 20.76
C ALA A 183 2.16 1.23 19.33
N THR A 184 1.85 2.43 18.87
CA THR A 184 1.43 2.67 17.49
C THR A 184 2.42 3.64 16.84
N PRO A 185 3.15 3.23 15.78
CA PRO A 185 3.11 1.93 15.13
C PRO A 185 3.70 0.78 15.96
N VAL A 186 3.28 -0.45 15.65
CA VAL A 186 3.68 -1.67 16.38
C VAL A 186 5.16 -1.99 16.19
N CYS A 187 5.75 -1.54 15.09
CA CYS A 187 7.17 -1.67 14.82
C CYS A 187 7.81 -0.31 14.59
N GLN A 188 9.07 -0.20 15.01
CA GLN A 188 9.92 0.93 14.68
C GLN A 188 10.15 0.98 13.17
N PRO A 189 10.47 2.17 12.60
CA PRO A 189 10.81 2.28 11.19
C PRO A 189 11.94 1.31 10.81
N ALA A 190 11.69 0.46 9.82
CA ALA A 190 12.67 -0.50 9.34
C ALA A 190 13.90 0.19 8.75
N LYS A 191 15.06 -0.48 8.82
CA LYS A 191 16.33 0.02 8.27
C LYS A 191 16.76 -0.86 7.11
N TRP A 192 16.97 -0.24 5.95
CA TRP A 192 17.35 -0.93 4.72
C TRP A 192 18.83 -0.78 4.43
N ASP A 193 19.49 -1.90 4.16
CA ASP A 193 20.85 -1.93 3.62
C ASP A 193 20.82 -2.30 2.14
N ARG A 194 21.64 -1.62 1.35
CA ARG A 194 21.67 -1.82 -0.12
C ARG A 194 22.50 -3.03 -0.52
N LEU A 195 23.60 -3.27 0.18
CA LEU A 195 24.65 -4.22 -0.19
C LEU A 195 25.22 -4.87 1.09
N PRO A 196 24.92 -6.16 1.35
CA PRO A 196 23.88 -6.96 0.69
C PRO A 196 22.47 -6.39 0.93
N LEU A 197 21.51 -6.78 0.10
CA LEU A 197 20.12 -6.30 0.22
C LEU A 197 19.47 -6.89 1.47
N ARG A 198 19.34 -6.09 2.52
CA ARG A 198 18.84 -6.50 3.83
C ARG A 198 17.87 -5.49 4.40
N VAL A 199 17.02 -5.96 5.31
CA VAL A 199 16.19 -5.09 6.13
C VAL A 199 16.18 -5.52 7.58
N ALA A 200 16.46 -4.58 8.48
CA ALA A 200 16.30 -4.75 9.91
C ALA A 200 14.95 -4.19 10.35
N ILE A 201 14.17 -5.01 11.07
CA ILE A 201 12.84 -4.67 11.58
C ILE A 201 12.85 -4.93 13.09
N GLN A 202 12.27 -4.00 13.85
CA GLN A 202 12.23 -4.08 15.31
C GLN A 202 10.79 -3.85 15.79
N PRO A 203 10.15 -4.84 16.44
CA PRO A 203 8.94 -4.63 17.20
C PRO A 203 9.17 -3.60 18.30
N THR A 204 8.22 -2.71 18.54
CA THR A 204 8.36 -1.72 19.60
C THR A 204 8.41 -2.42 20.95
N GLY A 205 9.54 -2.29 21.67
CA GLY A 205 9.81 -3.00 22.92
C GLY A 205 10.43 -4.40 22.74
N GLY A 206 10.70 -4.83 21.51
CA GLY A 206 11.40 -6.07 21.18
C GLY A 206 12.80 -5.85 20.61
N GLU A 207 13.48 -6.95 20.28
CA GLU A 207 14.80 -6.93 19.64
C GLU A 207 14.69 -6.72 18.12
N SER A 208 15.76 -6.15 17.53
CA SER A 208 15.82 -5.96 16.08
C SER A 208 16.29 -7.23 15.40
N THR A 209 15.56 -7.67 14.39
CA THR A 209 15.92 -8.83 13.55
C THR A 209 16.20 -8.35 12.13
N THR A 210 17.30 -8.84 11.54
CA THR A 210 17.70 -8.54 10.16
C THR A 210 17.34 -9.69 9.24
N TYR A 211 16.79 -9.36 8.07
CA TYR A 211 16.41 -10.32 7.05
C TYR A 211 17.14 -10.03 5.75
N ASP A 212 17.73 -11.06 5.16
CA ASP A 212 18.20 -11.02 3.78
C ASP A 212 16.99 -10.97 2.84
N VAL A 213 16.94 -9.95 2.00
CA VAL A 213 15.87 -9.75 1.02
C VAL A 213 16.44 -10.14 -0.34
N VAL A 214 16.41 -11.45 -0.62
CA VAL A 214 16.82 -11.98 -1.91
C VAL A 214 15.56 -12.25 -2.71
N GLY A 215 15.39 -11.52 -3.82
CA GLY A 215 14.24 -11.71 -4.71
C GLY A 215 14.15 -13.18 -5.13
N THR A 216 13.04 -13.83 -4.80
CA THR A 216 12.64 -15.21 -5.20
C THR A 216 13.69 -16.34 -5.22
N SER A 217 14.88 -16.19 -4.66
CA SER A 217 15.83 -17.29 -4.47
C SER A 217 16.89 -17.02 -3.40
N SER A 218 16.51 -17.09 -2.12
CA SER A 218 17.39 -17.68 -1.10
C SER A 218 16.53 -18.05 0.11
N ILE A 219 16.30 -19.34 0.32
CA ILE A 219 16.96 -20.10 1.40
C ILE A 219 16.88 -19.34 2.72
N VAL A 220 15.85 -19.69 3.49
CA VAL A 220 15.85 -19.52 4.94
C VAL A 220 16.87 -20.54 5.45
N GLU A 221 18.00 -20.08 5.98
CA GLU A 221 18.76 -20.88 6.94
C GLU A 221 17.85 -21.03 8.16
N GLU A 222 17.23 -22.20 8.26
CA GLU A 222 16.57 -22.64 9.47
C GLU A 222 17.71 -23.00 10.43
N GLY A 223 17.87 -22.20 11.48
CA GLY A 223 18.93 -22.37 12.47
C GLY A 223 18.93 -23.80 12.98
N ASP A 224 20.01 -24.50 12.69
CA ASP A 224 20.34 -25.81 13.21
C ASP A 224 20.40 -25.67 14.74
N ASN A 225 19.36 -26.14 15.42
CA ASN A 225 19.38 -26.25 16.89
C ASN A 225 20.20 -27.49 17.21
N ASP A 226 21.43 -27.21 17.59
CA ASP A 226 22.43 -28.00 18.31
C ASP A 226 21.83 -29.15 19.16
N ASP A 227 21.84 -30.37 18.63
CA ASP A 227 21.80 -31.60 19.42
C ASP A 227 23.26 -32.03 19.70
N GLY A 228 23.83 -31.43 20.75
CA GLY A 228 25.23 -31.62 21.15
C GLY A 228 25.40 -31.81 22.67
N ASN A 229 25.28 -33.08 23.09
CA ASN A 229 25.71 -33.71 24.34
C ASN A 229 24.79 -33.67 25.58
#